data_AF-A0A5M7BDU0-F1
#
_entry.id   AF-A0A5M7BDU0-F1
#
_cell.length_a   1.000
_cell.length_b   1.000
_cell.length_c   1.000
_cell.angle_alpha   90.00
_cell.angle_beta   90.00
_cell.angle_gamma   90.00
#
_symmetry.space_group_name_H-M   'P 1'
#
loop_
_entity.id
_entity.type
_entity.pdbx_description
1 polymer ?
#
loop_
_entity_poly.entity_id
_entity_poly.type
_entity_poly.pdbx_seq_one_letter_code
_entity_poly.pdbx_strand_id
1 'polypeptide(L)'
;MKKQITAIFFLVLFLGLIAAPTVIVVLDDSVDTSIFYSLAEEEESGKAKNMLSPFSLQNHDFLSNVEFKELQQFGYYYKNYPKPHLNLISPPPDFYII
;
A
#
# COMPACT_ATOMS: atom_id res chain seq x y z
N MET A 1 7.93 -10.08 -32.35
CA MET A 1 7.71 -11.32 -31.54
C MET A 1 8.04 -11.13 -30.06
N LYS A 2 9.28 -10.78 -29.64
CA LYS A 2 9.62 -10.60 -28.21
C LYS A 2 8.70 -9.63 -27.45
N LYS A 3 8.39 -8.46 -28.04
CA LYS A 3 7.48 -7.46 -27.44
C LYS A 3 6.05 -7.98 -27.20
N GLN A 4 5.55 -8.83 -28.10
CA GLN A 4 4.21 -9.42 -27.97
C GLN A 4 4.17 -10.47 -26.87
N ILE A 5 5.22 -11.26 -26.72
CA ILE A 5 5.34 -12.25 -25.62
C ILE A 5 5.35 -11.52 -24.28
N THR A 6 6.11 -10.43 -24.15
CA THR A 6 6.12 -9.61 -22.94
C THR A 6 4.73 -9.01 -22.64
N ALA A 7 4.03 -8.51 -23.66
CA ALA A 7 2.68 -8.00 -23.50
C ALA A 7 1.68 -9.07 -23.05
N ILE A 8 1.73 -10.27 -23.66
CA ILE A 8 0.88 -11.41 -23.29
C ILE A 8 1.18 -11.86 -21.85
N PHE A 9 2.45 -11.89 -21.45
CA PHE A 9 2.84 -12.23 -20.09
C PHE A 9 2.18 -11.29 -19.06
N PHE A 10 2.30 -9.98 -19.26
CA PHE A 10 1.67 -9.01 -18.36
C PHE A 10 0.14 -9.07 -18.41
N LEU A 11 -0.44 -9.30 -19.58
CA LEU A 11 -1.88 -9.50 -19.72
C LEU A 11 -2.38 -10.67 -18.86
N VAL A 12 -1.73 -11.83 -18.98
CA VAL A 12 -2.10 -13.04 -18.21
C VAL A 12 -1.87 -12.82 -16.72
N LEU A 13 -0.77 -12.15 -16.34
CA LEU A 13 -0.47 -11.82 -14.95
C LEU A 13 -1.54 -10.91 -14.33
N PHE A 14 -1.92 -9.84 -15.02
CA PHE A 14 -2.96 -8.94 -14.52
C PHE A 14 -4.35 -9.58 -14.52
N LEU A 15 -4.66 -10.39 -15.54
CA LEU A 15 -5.90 -11.16 -15.59
C LEU A 15 -6.00 -12.10 -14.39
N GLY A 16 -4.91 -12.83 -14.09
CA GLY A 16 -4.83 -13.71 -12.93
C GLY A 16 -4.98 -12.96 -11.61
N LEU A 17 -4.34 -11.80 -11.45
CA LEU A 17 -4.43 -10.99 -10.24
C LEU A 17 -5.87 -10.53 -9.95
N ILE A 18 -6.60 -10.08 -10.98
CA ILE A 18 -7.98 -9.60 -10.84
C ILE A 18 -8.96 -10.77 -10.67
N ALA A 19 -8.75 -11.89 -11.37
CA ALA A 19 -9.63 -13.05 -11.32
C ALA A 19 -9.38 -13.97 -10.10
N ALA A 20 -8.21 -13.89 -9.45
CA ALA A 20 -7.85 -14.77 -8.34
C ALA A 20 -8.90 -14.80 -7.20
N PRO A 21 -9.31 -13.67 -6.58
CA PRO A 21 -10.27 -13.72 -5.47
C PRO A 21 -11.63 -14.27 -5.90
N THR A 22 -12.07 -13.98 -7.14
CA THR A 22 -13.35 -14.48 -7.65
C THR A 22 -13.33 -15.97 -7.92
N VAL A 23 -12.24 -16.50 -8.49
CA VAL A 23 -12.09 -17.94 -8.72
C VAL A 23 -11.99 -18.71 -7.39
N ILE A 24 -11.28 -18.17 -6.39
CA ILE A 24 -11.13 -18.80 -5.08
C ILE A 24 -12.48 -18.92 -4.37
N VAL A 25 -13.26 -17.82 -4.30
CA VAL A 25 -14.58 -17.81 -3.65
C VAL A 25 -15.58 -18.77 -4.33
N VAL A 26 -15.47 -18.96 -5.64
CA VAL A 26 -16.34 -19.90 -6.38
C VAL A 26 -15.99 -21.36 -6.07
N LEU A 27 -14.72 -21.66 -5.79
CA LEU A 27 -14.26 -23.01 -5.47
C LEU A 27 -14.52 -23.37 -4.00
N ASP A 28 -14.29 -22.42 -3.10
CA ASP A 28 -14.39 -22.61 -1.66
C ASP A 28 -14.76 -21.28 -0.99
N ASP A 29 -15.93 -21.26 -0.35
CA ASP A 29 -16.47 -20.10 0.35
C ASP A 29 -15.88 -19.90 1.76
N SER A 30 -15.08 -20.86 2.25
CA SER A 30 -14.40 -20.78 3.54
C SER A 30 -13.06 -20.04 3.50
N VAL A 31 -12.50 -19.81 2.31
CA VAL A 31 -11.19 -19.18 2.15
C VAL A 31 -11.31 -17.66 2.23
N ASP A 32 -10.52 -17.05 3.11
CA ASP A 32 -10.47 -15.60 3.26
C ASP A 32 -9.74 -14.95 2.07
N THR A 33 -10.49 -14.16 1.27
CA THR A 33 -9.96 -13.38 0.15
C THR A 33 -9.77 -11.90 0.45
N SER A 34 -9.98 -11.46 1.70
CA SER A 34 -9.86 -10.04 2.11
C SER A 34 -8.50 -9.44 1.76
N ILE A 35 -7.44 -10.24 1.85
CA ILE A 35 -6.04 -9.85 1.53
C ILE A 35 -5.91 -9.33 0.09
N PHE A 36 -6.62 -9.93 -0.87
CA PHE A 36 -6.58 -9.49 -2.27
C PHE A 36 -7.23 -8.11 -2.46
N TYR A 37 -8.26 -7.80 -1.66
CA TYR A 37 -8.94 -6.51 -1.68
C TYR A 37 -8.13 -5.45 -0.94
N SER A 38 -7.58 -5.76 0.25
CA SER A 38 -6.70 -4.87 0.99
C SER A 38 -5.44 -4.47 0.21
N LEU A 39 -4.89 -5.37 -0.61
CA LEU A 39 -3.74 -5.04 -1.46
C LEU A 39 -4.07 -4.00 -2.55
N ALA A 40 -5.32 -3.95 -3.00
CA ALA A 40 -5.80 -3.03 -4.02
C ALA A 40 -6.29 -1.68 -3.44
N GLU A 41 -6.54 -1.61 -2.14
CA GLU A 41 -6.95 -0.39 -1.44
C GLU A 41 -5.73 0.49 -1.10
N GLU A 42 -5.48 1.50 -1.94
CA GLU A 42 -4.37 2.46 -1.75
C GLU A 42 -4.54 3.34 -0.48
N GLU A 43 -5.76 3.46 0.03
CA GLU A 43 -6.12 4.34 1.17
C GLU A 43 -5.87 3.72 2.57
N GLU A 44 -5.59 2.42 2.69
CA GLU A 44 -5.43 1.75 4.00
C GLU A 44 -4.05 1.97 4.66
N SER A 45 -3.11 2.58 3.93
CA SER A 45 -1.77 2.92 4.48
C SER A 45 -1.82 3.98 5.60
N GLY A 46 -2.97 4.64 5.80
CA GLY A 46 -3.20 5.62 6.86
C GLY A 46 -3.69 5.06 8.21
N LYS A 47 -4.24 3.82 8.26
CA LYS A 47 -4.87 3.26 9.47
C LYS A 47 -4.16 2.04 10.04
N ALA A 48 -3.45 1.26 9.22
CA ALA A 48 -2.75 0.06 9.67
C ALA A 48 -1.55 0.32 10.61
N LYS A 49 -1.01 1.56 10.64
CA LYS A 49 0.05 1.92 11.61
C LYS A 49 -0.40 1.91 13.08
N ASN A 50 -1.69 1.91 13.36
CA ASN A 50 -2.23 2.01 14.72
C ASN A 50 -2.78 0.67 15.27
N MET A 51 -2.72 -0.43 14.51
CA MET A 51 -3.20 -1.75 14.98
C MET A 51 -2.09 -2.70 15.45
N LEU A 52 -0.83 -2.25 15.45
CA LEU A 52 0.22 -2.93 16.20
C LEU A 52 0.07 -2.54 17.68
N SER A 53 -0.78 -3.30 18.39
CA SER A 53 -0.64 -3.40 19.84
C SER A 53 0.82 -3.80 20.13
N PRO A 54 1.52 -3.16 21.09
CA PRO A 54 2.93 -3.41 21.35
C PRO A 54 3.26 -4.82 21.88
N PHE A 55 2.33 -5.77 21.79
CA PHE A 55 2.44 -7.13 22.33
C PHE A 55 2.21 -8.26 21.33
N SER A 56 1.99 -7.99 20.04
CA SER A 56 1.90 -9.08 19.05
C SER A 56 3.29 -9.53 18.59
N LEU A 57 3.96 -10.31 19.43
CA LEU A 57 5.13 -11.09 19.04
C LEU A 57 4.67 -12.25 18.14
N GLN A 58 4.51 -11.98 16.84
CA GLN A 58 4.33 -13.03 15.84
C GLN A 58 5.67 -13.25 15.14
N ASN A 59 6.41 -14.23 15.66
CA ASN A 59 7.67 -14.70 15.09
C ASN A 59 7.42 -15.26 13.69
N HIS A 60 7.60 -14.44 12.66
CA HIS A 60 7.89 -14.93 11.31
C HIS A 60 9.40 -14.84 11.10
N ASP A 61 10.09 -15.90 11.51
CA ASP A 61 11.52 -16.13 11.28
C ASP A 61 11.81 -16.37 9.79
N PHE A 62 11.77 -15.31 8.98
CA PHE A 62 12.23 -15.38 7.58
C PHE A 62 13.24 -14.28 7.20
N LEU A 63 13.60 -13.37 8.12
CA LEU A 63 14.53 -12.26 7.86
C LEU A 63 15.72 -12.23 8.82
N SER A 64 16.29 -13.39 9.16
CA SER A 64 17.43 -13.48 10.08
C SER A 64 18.77 -12.98 9.52
N ASN A 65 18.84 -12.63 8.23
CA ASN A 65 20.08 -12.23 7.56
C ASN A 65 20.06 -10.80 6.99
N VAL A 66 19.38 -9.86 7.64
CA VAL A 66 19.52 -8.43 7.30
C VAL A 66 20.30 -7.75 8.41
N GLU A 67 21.59 -7.51 8.16
CA GLU A 67 22.43 -6.68 9.02
C GLU A 67 21.99 -5.22 8.89
N PHE A 68 21.15 -4.76 9.82
CA PHE A 68 20.74 -3.37 9.89
C PHE A 68 21.91 -2.53 10.38
N LYS A 69 22.53 -1.77 9.47
CA LYS A 69 23.48 -0.70 9.79
C LYS A 69 22.82 0.26 10.79
N GLU A 70 23.53 0.65 11.85
CA GLU A 70 23.03 1.47 12.96
C GLU A 70 22.01 2.52 12.51
N LEU A 71 20.77 2.33 12.94
CA LEU A 71 19.66 3.23 12.63
C LEU A 71 19.99 4.61 13.23
N GLN A 72 20.14 5.61 12.36
CA GLN A 72 20.15 7.00 12.80
C GLN A 72 18.89 7.26 13.62
N GLN A 73 19.07 7.65 14.87
CA GLN A 73 17.97 7.83 15.82
C GLN A 73 17.23 9.13 15.48
N PHE A 74 16.22 9.03 14.62
CA PHE A 74 15.31 10.14 14.33
C PHE A 74 14.41 10.37 15.55
N GLY A 75 14.62 11.49 16.24
CA GLY A 75 13.72 11.93 17.31
C GLY A 75 12.32 12.19 16.76
N TYR A 76 11.30 11.59 17.37
CA TYR A 76 9.91 11.87 17.05
C TYR A 76 9.58 13.33 17.43
N TYR A 77 9.18 14.13 16.45
CA TYR A 77 8.65 15.47 16.68
C TYR A 77 7.17 15.48 16.34
N TYR A 78 6.32 15.78 17.33
CA TYR A 78 4.89 15.90 17.11
C TYR A 78 4.60 17.15 16.28
N LYS A 79 4.11 16.96 15.06
CA LYS A 79 3.77 18.03 14.12
C LYS A 79 2.47 18.71 14.56
N ASN A 80 2.58 19.87 15.21
CA ASN A 80 1.45 20.75 15.56
C ASN A 80 0.96 21.57 14.35
N TYR A 81 0.62 20.93 13.23
CA TYR A 81 0.04 21.67 12.11
C TYR A 81 -1.46 21.91 12.33
N PRO A 82 -1.96 23.12 12.04
CA PRO A 82 -3.39 23.36 11.99
C PRO A 82 -4.01 22.48 10.90
N LYS A 83 -5.28 22.06 11.10
CA LYS A 83 -6.02 21.28 10.10
C LYS A 83 -6.00 22.05 8.77
N PRO A 84 -5.50 21.45 7.67
CA PRO A 84 -5.58 22.11 6.37
C PRO A 84 -7.05 22.36 6.03
N HIS A 85 -7.37 23.58 5.61
CA HIS A 85 -8.71 23.89 5.14
C HIS A 85 -9.00 23.05 3.89
N LEU A 86 -10.03 22.20 3.97
CA LEU A 86 -10.42 21.25 2.91
C LEU A 86 -10.66 21.94 1.56
N ASN A 87 -11.01 23.23 1.60
CA ASN A 87 -11.19 24.06 0.43
C ASN A 87 -10.04 25.06 0.33
N LEU A 88 -9.15 24.89 -0.65
CA LEU A 88 -8.30 25.98 -1.11
C LEU A 88 -9.20 27.06 -1.73
N ILE A 89 -9.66 27.99 -0.89
CA ILE A 89 -10.37 29.21 -1.30
C ILE A 89 -9.43 30.27 -1.87
N SER A 90 -8.12 30.00 -1.91
CA SER A 90 -7.17 30.89 -2.56
C SER A 90 -7.31 30.76 -4.08
N PRO A 91 -7.61 31.85 -4.80
CA PRO A 91 -7.54 31.82 -6.26
C PRO A 91 -6.10 31.47 -6.68
N PRO A 92 -5.93 30.81 -7.84
CA PRO A 92 -4.60 30.61 -8.40
C PRO A 92 -3.91 31.97 -8.61
N PRO A 93 -2.58 32.07 -8.41
CA PRO A 93 -1.86 33.31 -8.63
C PRO A 93 -2.01 33.78 -10.07
N ASP A 94 -2.26 35.08 -10.25
CA ASP A 94 -2.28 35.71 -11.57
C ASP A 94 -0.89 35.60 -12.20
N PHE A 95 -0.77 34.86 -13.30
CA PHE A 95 0.44 34.84 -14.11
C PHE A 95 0.56 36.18 -14.84
N TYR A 96 1.09 37.21 -14.18
CA TYR A 96 1.61 38.38 -14.87
C TYR A 96 2.94 37.97 -15.53
N ILE A 97 2.85 37.50 -16.77
CA ILE A 97 4.01 37.41 -17.66
C ILE A 97 4.26 38.85 -18.16
N ILE A 98 5.28 39.50 -17.58
CA ILE A 98 5.88 40.74 -18.10
C ILE A 98 7.16 40.35 -18.84
#